data_AF-A0A430PXR8-F1
#
_entry.id   AF-A0A430PXR8-F1
#
_cell.length_a   1.000
_cell.length_b   1.000
_cell.length_c   1.000
_cell.angle_alpha   90.00
_cell.angle_beta   90.00
_cell.angle_gamma   90.00
#
_symmetry.space_group_name_H-M   'P 1'
#
loop_
_entity.id
_entity.type
_entity.pdbx_description
1 polymer ?
#
loop_
_entity_poly.entity_id
_entity_poly.type
_entity_poly.pdbx_seq_one_letter_code
_entity_poly.pdbx_strand_id
1 'polypeptide(L)'
;MHNFSEISPFLLKIRSCVFLPQCGGRYFPPGTLYRPHHERFDENCERKPLPHPETPRFQEIPVTDPRSKAKIAGKRPIHVICEPNQVYWWCSCGHSKRQPFCDGHHIRILGSNPTFKINKREFKPIRLVYEQPSEVWFCTCKQTSEPPYCDGSHNCEEVQSKTKH
;
A
#
# COMPACT_ATOMS: atom_id res chain seq x y z
N MET A 1 -49.96 -43.19 -6.55
CA MET A 1 -49.49 -44.47 -7.15
C MET A 1 -49.31 -44.24 -8.63
N HIS A 2 -48.10 -44.43 -9.16
CA HIS A 2 -47.66 -44.62 -10.56
C HIS A 2 -46.15 -44.29 -10.56
N ASN A 3 -45.33 -45.22 -10.10
CA ASN A 3 -44.60 -46.22 -10.90
C ASN A 3 -43.44 -45.61 -11.70
N PHE A 4 -42.24 -45.80 -11.16
CA PHE A 4 -40.99 -45.82 -11.90
C PHE A 4 -41.02 -46.96 -12.91
N SER A 5 -40.69 -46.69 -14.18
CA SER A 5 -39.78 -47.46 -15.05
C SER A 5 -40.19 -47.34 -16.51
N GLU A 6 -39.26 -46.78 -17.31
CA GLU A 6 -38.95 -47.07 -18.72
C GLU A 6 -37.90 -46.02 -19.14
N ILE A 7 -36.59 -46.29 -19.02
CA ILE A 7 -35.68 -46.90 -20.03
C ILE A 7 -35.66 -46.00 -21.31
N SER A 8 -34.56 -45.42 -21.81
CA SER A 8 -33.17 -45.86 -21.88
C SER A 8 -32.19 -44.69 -22.19
N PRO A 9 -30.86 -44.93 -22.09
CA PRO A 9 -29.79 -43.94 -22.13
C PRO A 9 -29.24 -43.67 -23.53
N PHE A 10 -29.07 -42.40 -23.90
CA PHE A 10 -28.23 -41.97 -25.00
C PHE A 10 -27.52 -40.69 -24.52
N LEU A 11 -26.21 -40.76 -24.24
CA LEU A 11 -25.19 -40.26 -25.18
C LEU A 11 -25.50 -38.81 -25.59
N LEU A 12 -24.75 -37.77 -25.29
CA LEU A 12 -23.32 -37.56 -25.09
C LEU A 12 -23.23 -36.11 -24.59
N LYS A 13 -22.56 -35.85 -23.47
CA LYS A 13 -21.18 -35.32 -23.53
C LYS A 13 -21.08 -34.04 -24.38
N ILE A 14 -21.46 -32.89 -23.81
CA ILE A 14 -20.80 -31.62 -24.16
C ILE A 14 -20.47 -30.88 -22.86
N ARG A 15 -19.27 -31.20 -22.36
CA ARG A 15 -18.50 -30.26 -21.55
C ARG A 15 -18.21 -29.05 -22.42
N SER A 16 -18.91 -27.94 -22.23
CA SER A 16 -18.34 -26.62 -22.57
C SER A 16 -17.65 -26.09 -21.31
N CYS A 17 -16.57 -26.76 -20.93
CA CYS A 17 -15.52 -26.13 -20.15
C CYS A 17 -14.91 -25.09 -21.10
N VAL A 18 -15.49 -23.89 -21.14
CA VAL A 18 -14.81 -22.73 -21.70
C VAL A 18 -13.68 -22.45 -20.73
N PHE A 19 -12.58 -23.16 -20.93
CA PHE A 19 -11.28 -22.82 -20.39
C PHE A 19 -10.90 -21.53 -21.10
N LEU A 20 -11.34 -20.39 -20.54
CA LEU A 20 -10.73 -19.11 -20.88
C LEU A 20 -9.23 -19.32 -20.64
N PRO A 21 -8.35 -19.22 -21.66
CA PRO A 21 -6.94 -19.20 -21.41
C PRO A 21 -6.71 -17.98 -20.53
N GLN A 22 -6.38 -18.22 -19.26
CA GLN A 22 -5.73 -17.21 -18.46
C GLN A 22 -4.44 -16.91 -19.20
N CYS A 23 -4.44 -15.85 -20.00
CA CYS A 23 -3.23 -15.25 -20.52
C CYS A 23 -2.45 -14.79 -19.29
N GLY A 24 -1.69 -15.72 -18.71
CA GLY A 24 -0.73 -15.48 -17.65
C GLY A 24 0.42 -14.68 -18.26
N GLY A 25 0.15 -13.41 -18.57
CA GLY A 25 1.20 -12.43 -18.72
C GLY A 25 1.92 -12.40 -17.38
N ARG A 26 3.09 -13.03 -17.32
CA ARG A 26 4.00 -12.85 -16.18
C ARG A 26 4.26 -11.35 -16.11
N TYR A 27 3.83 -10.72 -15.02
CA TYR A 27 4.22 -9.35 -14.75
C TYR A 27 5.74 -9.30 -14.68
N PHE A 28 6.36 -8.75 -15.73
CA PHE A 28 7.79 -8.53 -15.79
C PHE A 28 8.10 -7.22 -15.07
N PRO A 29 9.01 -7.21 -14.08
CA PRO A 29 9.39 -5.98 -13.41
C PRO A 29 10.03 -5.02 -14.45
N PRO A 30 9.78 -3.69 -14.33
CA PRO A 30 10.42 -2.71 -15.19
C PRO A 30 11.94 -2.86 -15.07
N GLY A 31 12.62 -3.13 -16.19
CA GLY A 31 14.06 -3.39 -16.25
C GLY A 31 14.45 -4.83 -16.64
N THR A 32 13.51 -5.78 -16.72
CA THR A 32 13.78 -7.05 -17.41
C THR A 32 13.68 -6.85 -18.92
N LEU A 33 14.82 -6.94 -19.62
CA LEU A 33 14.90 -6.89 -21.09
C LEU A 33 14.31 -8.18 -21.72
N TYR A 34 13.04 -8.48 -21.45
CA TYR A 34 12.34 -9.52 -22.21
C TYR A 34 12.06 -8.94 -23.60
N ARG A 35 12.97 -9.19 -24.56
CA ARG A 35 12.63 -9.11 -25.99
C ARG A 35 11.83 -10.38 -26.34
N PRO A 36 10.56 -10.26 -26.74
CA PRO A 36 9.78 -11.35 -27.31
C PRO A 36 10.57 -12.12 -28.36
N HIS A 37 10.31 -13.42 -28.53
CA HIS A 37 11.11 -14.28 -29.41
C HIS A 37 11.21 -13.73 -30.84
N HIS A 38 10.13 -13.16 -31.38
CA HIS A 38 10.11 -12.56 -32.72
C HIS A 38 10.97 -11.28 -32.85
N GLU A 39 11.26 -10.60 -31.74
CA GLU A 39 12.08 -9.38 -31.73
C GLU A 39 13.58 -9.67 -31.52
N ARG A 40 13.95 -10.93 -31.27
CA ARG A 40 15.34 -11.37 -31.10
C ARG A 40 16.08 -11.54 -32.42
N PHE A 41 15.35 -11.74 -33.50
CA PHE A 41 15.89 -12.01 -34.82
C PHE A 41 15.60 -10.83 -35.74
N ASP A 42 16.52 -10.54 -36.66
CA ASP A 42 16.29 -9.61 -37.76
C ASP A 42 15.57 -10.29 -38.93
N GLU A 43 15.35 -9.54 -40.01
CA GLU A 43 14.66 -10.04 -41.22
C GLU A 43 15.41 -11.19 -41.90
N ASN A 44 16.72 -11.30 -41.63
CA ASN A 44 17.59 -12.38 -42.11
C ASN A 44 17.67 -13.57 -41.13
N CYS A 45 16.82 -13.59 -40.10
CA CYS A 45 16.83 -14.58 -39.01
C CYS A 45 18.13 -14.62 -38.18
N GLU A 46 18.96 -13.58 -38.23
CA GLU A 46 20.16 -13.47 -37.41
C GLU A 46 19.82 -12.89 -36.04
N ARG A 47 20.57 -13.33 -35.01
CA ARG A 47 20.35 -12.85 -33.64
C ARG A 47 20.79 -11.40 -33.54
N LYS A 48 19.86 -10.49 -33.23
CA LYS A 48 20.17 -9.08 -33.02
C LYS A 48 21.18 -8.92 -31.87
N PRO A 49 22.19 -8.03 -32.02
CA PRO A 49 23.15 -7.77 -30.96
C PRO A 49 22.44 -7.23 -29.71
N LEU A 50 23.03 -7.53 -28.55
CA LEU A 50 22.60 -6.96 -27.28
C LEU A 50 22.74 -5.43 -27.33
N PRO A 51 21.82 -4.68 -26.69
CA PRO A 51 21.97 -3.23 -26.60
C PRO A 51 23.33 -2.88 -25.98
N HIS A 52 24.00 -1.89 -26.57
CA HIS A 52 25.31 -1.40 -26.12
C HIS A 52 25.24 -1.01 -24.62
N PRO A 53 26.31 -1.21 -23.81
CA PRO A 53 26.33 -0.85 -22.39
C PRO A 53 26.06 0.64 -22.11
N GLU A 54 26.26 1.52 -23.09
CA GLU A 54 25.94 2.96 -23.01
C GLU A 54 24.49 3.29 -23.38
N THR A 55 23.68 2.31 -23.78
CA THR A 55 22.24 2.54 -23.99
C THR A 55 21.67 3.01 -22.65
N PRO A 56 21.14 4.24 -22.55
CA PRO A 56 20.67 4.76 -21.28
C PRO A 56 19.56 3.85 -20.78
N ARG A 57 19.84 3.08 -19.72
CA ARG A 57 18.77 2.44 -18.95
C ARG A 57 17.83 3.56 -18.58
N PHE A 58 16.53 3.37 -18.84
CA PHE A 58 15.47 4.28 -18.40
C PHE A 58 15.86 4.83 -17.03
N GLN A 59 16.18 6.12 -16.97
CA GLN A 59 16.59 6.76 -15.74
C GLN A 59 15.49 6.47 -14.72
N GLU A 60 15.87 5.89 -13.58
CA GLU A 60 14.96 5.70 -12.48
C GLU A 60 14.35 7.07 -12.18
N ILE A 61 13.03 7.18 -12.33
CA ILE A 61 12.30 8.40 -12.03
C ILE A 61 12.76 8.81 -10.62
N PRO A 62 13.32 10.03 -10.43
CA PRO A 62 13.80 10.43 -9.12
C PRO A 62 12.66 10.26 -8.12
N VAL A 63 12.94 9.58 -7.00
CA VAL A 63 12.02 9.36 -5.88
C VAL A 63 11.85 10.68 -5.13
N THR A 64 11.37 11.70 -5.81
CA THR A 64 10.90 12.93 -5.22
C THR A 64 9.40 12.98 -5.42
N ASP A 65 8.69 11.95 -4.97
CA ASP A 65 7.30 12.15 -4.57
C ASP A 65 7.37 13.00 -3.30
N PRO A 66 6.92 14.27 -3.31
CA PRO A 66 6.91 15.08 -2.10
C PRO A 66 6.10 14.32 -1.06
N ARG A 67 6.73 13.94 0.07
CA ARG A 67 6.09 13.20 1.18
C ARG A 67 4.66 13.70 1.33
N SER A 68 3.69 12.88 0.94
CA SER A 68 2.29 13.29 1.02
C SER A 68 2.02 13.63 2.50
N LYS A 69 1.70 14.89 2.81
CA LYS A 69 1.53 15.32 4.21
C LYS A 69 0.39 14.50 4.83
N ALA A 70 0.61 13.94 6.02
CA ALA A 70 -0.42 13.19 6.75
C ALA A 70 -1.67 14.05 7.01
N LYS A 71 -2.84 13.40 7.13
CA LYS A 71 -4.07 14.12 7.48
C LYS A 71 -3.95 14.70 8.90
N ILE A 72 -4.34 15.94 9.07
CA ILE A 72 -4.39 16.58 10.39
C ILE A 72 -5.62 16.04 11.13
N ALA A 73 -5.39 15.30 12.22
CA ALA A 73 -6.47 14.75 13.04
C ALA A 73 -6.93 15.75 14.13
N GLY A 74 -5.98 16.52 14.65
CA GLY A 74 -6.22 17.54 15.67
C GLY A 74 -5.15 18.61 15.65
N LYS A 75 -5.47 19.75 16.29
CA LYS A 75 -4.58 20.92 16.43
C LYS A 75 -3.91 21.01 17.80
N ARG A 76 -4.36 20.19 18.76
CA ARG A 76 -3.87 20.20 20.14
C ARG A 76 -3.27 18.83 20.47
N PRO A 77 -2.12 18.77 21.14
CA PRO A 77 -1.56 17.50 21.61
C PRO A 77 -2.49 16.88 22.67
N ILE A 78 -2.38 15.56 22.83
CA ILE A 78 -3.12 14.81 23.85
C ILE A 78 -2.13 14.35 24.91
N HIS A 79 -2.41 14.72 26.16
CA HIS A 79 -1.68 14.24 27.32
C HIS A 79 -2.12 12.81 27.65
N VAL A 80 -1.16 11.89 27.81
CA VAL A 80 -1.42 10.51 28.19
C VAL A 80 -0.36 10.05 29.20
N ILE A 81 -0.82 9.44 30.29
CA ILE A 81 0.02 8.71 31.23
C ILE A 81 0.23 7.31 30.65
N CYS A 82 1.48 6.98 30.32
CA CYS A 82 1.84 5.68 29.76
C CYS A 82 2.37 4.77 30.86
N GLU A 83 1.77 3.57 30.97
CA GLU A 83 2.16 2.55 31.94
C GLU A 83 3.41 1.78 31.47
N PRO A 84 4.24 1.30 32.40
CA PRO A 84 5.43 0.53 32.07
C PRO A 84 5.07 -0.82 31.44
N ASN A 85 5.92 -1.31 30.54
CA ASN A 85 5.79 -2.58 29.82
C ASN A 85 4.54 -2.73 28.94
N GLN A 86 3.78 -1.65 28.72
CA GLN A 86 2.65 -1.64 27.79
C GLN A 86 3.08 -1.21 26.40
N VAL A 87 2.55 -1.89 25.37
CA VAL A 87 2.80 -1.56 23.97
C VAL A 87 1.75 -0.56 23.47
N TYR A 88 2.23 0.61 23.05
CA TYR A 88 1.40 1.63 22.42
C TYR A 88 1.72 1.74 20.93
N TRP A 89 0.68 1.95 20.13
CA TRP A 89 0.82 2.15 18.68
C TRP A 89 0.35 3.55 18.33
N TRP A 90 1.30 4.45 18.05
CA TRP A 90 0.96 5.81 17.66
C TRP A 90 0.57 5.89 16.19
N CYS A 91 -0.50 6.64 15.88
CA CYS A 91 -1.01 6.82 14.54
C CYS A 91 -0.19 7.85 13.75
N SER A 92 0.40 7.48 12.62
CA SER A 92 1.11 8.40 11.71
C SER A 92 0.24 8.94 10.57
N CYS A 93 -0.83 8.24 10.18
CA CYS A 93 -1.66 8.60 9.04
C CYS A 93 -2.68 9.73 9.31
N GLY A 94 -3.07 9.94 10.57
CA GLY A 94 -4.08 10.93 10.96
C GLY A 94 -5.54 10.53 10.72
N HIS A 95 -5.81 9.33 10.20
CA HIS A 95 -7.17 8.85 9.94
C HIS A 95 -7.77 7.96 11.03
N SER A 96 -7.02 7.65 12.09
CA SER A 96 -7.54 6.89 13.22
C SER A 96 -8.68 7.65 13.90
N LYS A 97 -9.74 6.92 14.26
CA LYS A 97 -10.84 7.44 15.10
C LYS A 97 -10.44 7.49 16.57
N ARG A 98 -9.46 6.70 16.99
CA ARG A 98 -8.96 6.58 18.38
C ARG A 98 -7.64 7.32 18.56
N GLN A 99 -7.58 8.60 18.18
CA GLN A 99 -6.38 9.43 18.38
C GLN A 99 -6.01 9.50 19.87
N PRO A 100 -4.71 9.44 20.23
CA PRO A 100 -3.52 9.49 19.36
C PRO A 100 -3.09 8.11 18.79
N PHE A 101 -3.76 7.04 19.18
CA PHE A 101 -3.37 5.66 18.85
C PHE A 101 -3.91 5.19 17.50
N CYS A 102 -3.28 4.14 16.97
CA CYS A 102 -3.64 3.51 15.72
C CYS A 102 -4.75 2.46 15.94
N ASP A 103 -5.76 2.48 15.07
CA ASP A 103 -6.91 1.57 15.08
C ASP A 103 -6.97 0.68 13.82
N GLY A 104 -5.93 0.69 13.00
CA GLY A 104 -5.85 -0.08 11.75
C GLY A 104 -6.46 0.60 10.52
N HIS A 105 -7.11 1.77 10.63
CA HIS A 105 -7.67 2.46 9.46
C HIS A 105 -6.60 2.86 8.43
N HIS A 106 -5.34 3.02 8.85
CA HIS A 106 -4.22 3.27 7.95
C HIS A 106 -4.10 2.22 6.84
N ILE A 107 -4.43 0.95 7.12
CA ILE A 107 -4.39 -0.13 6.12
C ILE A 107 -5.51 0.02 5.09
N ARG A 108 -6.73 0.32 5.55
CA ARG A 108 -7.93 0.39 4.69
C ARG A 108 -7.92 1.63 3.78
N ILE A 109 -7.50 2.78 4.31
CA ILE A 109 -7.52 4.05 3.56
C ILE A 109 -6.39 4.10 2.52
N LEU A 110 -5.27 3.41 2.79
CA LEU A 110 -4.14 3.31 1.86
C LEU A 110 -4.22 2.10 0.91
N GLY A 111 -5.30 1.30 0.97
CA GLY A 111 -5.45 0.02 0.26
C GLY A 111 -6.74 -0.16 -0.55
N SER A 112 -7.50 0.90 -0.83
CA SER A 112 -8.84 0.80 -1.44
C SER A 112 -8.89 0.88 -2.98
N ASN A 113 -7.78 1.17 -3.67
CA ASN A 113 -7.76 1.16 -5.15
C ASN A 113 -6.99 -0.07 -5.66
N PRO A 114 -7.66 -1.05 -6.30
CA PRO A 114 -7.05 -2.31 -6.71
C PRO A 114 -6.04 -2.21 -7.86
N THR A 115 -5.88 -1.03 -8.48
CA THR A 115 -5.05 -0.88 -9.70
C THR A 115 -3.67 -0.23 -9.44
N PHE A 116 -3.40 0.31 -8.26
CA PHE A 116 -2.11 1.00 -7.99
C PHE A 116 -1.50 0.60 -6.65
N LYS A 117 -0.45 -0.22 -6.71
CA LYS A 117 0.64 -0.44 -5.73
C LYS A 117 0.27 -0.24 -4.24
N ILE A 118 -0.35 -1.30 -3.69
CA ILE A 118 -0.06 -1.95 -2.41
C ILE A 118 0.66 -1.08 -1.37
N ASN A 119 -0.09 -0.65 -0.34
CA ASN A 119 0.40 -0.16 0.95
C ASN A 119 1.48 0.94 0.83
N LYS A 120 1.09 2.22 0.84
CA LYS A 120 2.06 3.31 1.09
C LYS A 120 2.79 3.02 2.41
N ARG A 121 4.05 2.58 2.30
CA ARG A 121 4.91 2.13 3.41
C ARG A 121 5.24 3.27 4.39
N GLU A 122 4.94 4.50 3.98
CA GLU A 122 5.24 5.78 4.64
C GLU A 122 4.42 6.01 5.93
N PHE A 123 3.20 5.49 6.03
CA PHE A 123 2.31 5.74 7.18
C PHE A 123 2.12 4.52 8.09
N LYS A 124 3.21 3.81 8.38
CA LYS A 124 3.18 2.76 9.39
C LYS A 124 3.02 3.37 10.80
N PRO A 125 2.22 2.75 11.69
CA PRO A 125 2.15 3.18 13.07
C PRO A 125 3.48 2.94 13.77
N ILE A 126 3.81 3.82 14.72
CA ILE A 126 5.05 3.74 15.50
C ILE A 126 4.76 2.93 16.77
N ARG A 127 5.59 1.92 17.03
CA ARG A 127 5.53 1.12 18.26
C ARG A 127 6.29 1.83 19.37
N LEU A 128 5.67 1.96 20.52
CA LEU A 128 6.24 2.56 21.72
C LEU A 128 6.11 1.57 22.88
N VAL A 129 7.16 1.50 23.70
CA VAL A 129 7.21 0.75 24.94
C VAL A 129 7.96 1.61 25.94
N TYR A 130 7.42 1.74 27.14
CA TYR A 130 8.02 2.53 28.22
C TYR A 130 8.46 1.58 29.33
N GLU A 131 9.64 1.82 29.92
CA GLU A 131 10.15 1.03 31.05
C GLU A 131 9.59 1.54 32.40
N GLN A 132 9.25 2.83 32.45
CA GLN A 132 8.75 3.52 33.64
C GLN A 132 7.45 4.26 33.31
N PRO A 133 6.58 4.50 34.31
CA PRO A 133 5.39 5.33 34.11
C PRO A 133 5.82 6.72 33.62
N SER A 134 5.40 7.09 32.42
CA SER A 134 5.85 8.30 31.73
C SER A 134 4.67 9.16 31.29
N GLU A 135 4.70 10.43 31.66
CA GLU A 135 3.73 11.43 31.21
C GLU A 135 4.18 12.00 29.86
N VAL A 136 3.36 11.80 28.83
CA VAL A 136 3.75 12.10 27.45
C VAL A 136 2.68 12.92 26.74
N TRP A 137 3.14 13.90 25.96
CA TRP A 137 2.31 14.67 25.05
C TRP A 137 2.42 14.13 23.63
N PHE A 138 1.38 13.45 23.16
CA PHE A 138 1.35 12.88 21.81
C PHE A 138 0.89 13.89 20.77
N CYS A 139 1.56 13.87 19.62
CA CYS A 139 1.20 14.69 18.48
C CYS A 139 -0.07 14.18 17.79
N THR A 140 -1.01 15.09 17.51
CA THR A 140 -2.25 14.84 16.76
C THR A 140 -2.27 15.48 15.38
N CYS A 141 -1.43 16.49 15.13
CA CYS A 141 -1.36 17.17 13.83
C CYS A 141 -0.60 16.36 12.77
N LYS A 142 0.26 15.43 13.21
CA LYS A 142 1.08 14.54 12.37
C LYS A 142 2.07 15.28 11.44
N GLN A 143 2.35 16.54 11.75
CA GLN A 143 3.36 17.39 11.09
C GLN A 143 4.58 17.62 11.98
N THR A 144 4.77 16.79 13.00
CA THR A 144 5.90 16.91 13.92
C THR A 144 7.19 16.43 13.27
N SER A 145 8.30 17.08 13.62
CA SER A 145 9.65 16.65 13.23
C SER A 145 10.13 15.47 14.06
N GLU A 146 9.61 15.31 15.28
CA GLU A 146 9.97 14.24 16.22
C GLU A 146 8.75 13.36 16.58
N PRO A 147 8.27 12.52 15.65
CA PRO A 147 7.18 11.60 15.95
C PRO A 147 7.67 10.56 16.97
N PRO A 148 6.89 10.24 18.02
CA PRO A 148 5.44 10.47 18.22
C PRO A 148 5.08 11.73 19.03
N TYR A 149 6.08 12.45 19.53
CA TYR A 149 5.93 13.51 20.53
C TYR A 149 5.51 14.84 19.91
N CYS A 150 5.05 15.76 20.74
CA CYS A 150 4.69 17.11 20.30
C CYS A 150 5.87 18.06 20.44
N ASP A 151 6.34 18.59 19.31
CA ASP A 151 7.42 19.58 19.16
C ASP A 151 6.90 21.03 19.04
N GLY A 152 5.58 21.23 19.09
CA GLY A 152 4.97 22.56 18.88
C GLY A 152 4.65 22.88 17.41
N SER A 153 4.98 21.98 16.46
CA SER A 153 4.65 22.15 15.02
C SER A 153 3.15 22.26 14.73
N HIS A 154 2.29 22.01 15.72
CA HIS A 154 0.86 22.26 15.62
C HIS A 154 0.49 23.75 15.58
N ASN A 155 1.39 24.66 15.98
CA ASN A 155 1.14 26.10 15.97
C ASN A 155 1.33 26.76 14.60
N CYS A 156 1.90 26.04 13.63
CA CYS A 156 2.04 26.56 12.26
C CYS A 156 0.68 26.92 11.66
N GLU A 157 0.64 28.02 10.91
CA GLU A 157 -0.59 28.53 10.27
C GLU A 157 -1.25 27.49 9.34
N GLU A 158 -0.45 26.64 8.68
CA GLU A 158 -0.94 25.52 7.86
C GLU A 158 -1.78 24.50 8.65
N VAL A 159 -1.47 24.30 9.93
CA VAL A 159 -2.19 23.38 10.81
C VAL A 159 -3.42 24.05 11.39
N GLN A 160 -3.28 25.31 11.80
CA GLN A 160 -4.35 26.08 12.43
C GLN A 160 -5.45 26.51 11.46
N SER A 161 -5.11 26.74 10.19
CA SER A 161 -6.08 27.08 9.14
C SER A 161 -6.96 25.91 8.70
N LYS A 162 -6.51 24.65 8.84
CA LYS A 162 -7.29 23.50 8.38
C LYS A 162 -8.55 23.27 9.22
N THR A 163 -9.68 23.07 8.55
CA THR A 163 -10.95 22.71 9.18
C THR A 163 -10.90 21.28 9.71
N LYS A 164 -11.35 21.08 10.94
CA LYS A 164 -11.52 19.74 11.52
C LYS A 164 -12.82 19.15 10.95
N HIS A 165 -12.70 18.08 10.18
CA HIS A 165 -13.83 17.29 9.68
C HIS A 165 -14.15 16.13 10.60
#